data_AF-A0A7Y1XKU2-F1
#
_entry.id   AF-A0A7Y1XKU2-F1
#
_cell.length_a   1.000
_cell.length_b   1.000
_cell.length_c   1.000
_cell.angle_alpha   90.00
_cell.angle_beta   90.00
_cell.angle_gamma   90.00
#
_symmetry.space_group_name_H-M   'P 1'
#
loop_
_entity.id
_entity.type
_entity.pdbx_description
1 polymer ?
#
loop_
_entity_poly.entity_id
_entity_poly.type
_entity_poly.pdbx_seq_one_letter_code
_entity_poly.pdbx_strand_id
1 'polypeptide(L)' 'MKNTSPWWIRIPFFFFLIFGLTEFYIDSGDKPAFIEYPMVQLFLVMILLILIAIEL' A
#
# COMPACT_ATOMS: atom_id res chain seq x y z
N MET A 1 -23.12 -17.61 -5.95
CA MET A 1 -22.90 -16.73 -4.78
C MET A 1 -22.30 -15.44 -5.29
N LYS A 2 -22.96 -14.30 -5.09
CA LYS A 2 -22.54 -13.02 -5.65
C LYS A 2 -21.39 -12.51 -4.80
N ASN A 3 -20.14 -12.64 -5.26
CA ASN A 3 -18.99 -11.93 -4.67
C ASN A 3 -19.25 -10.44 -4.85
N THR A 4 -19.98 -9.87 -3.89
CA THR A 4 -20.58 -8.54 -4.02
C THR A 4 -19.54 -7.45 -3.81
N SER A 5 -18.36 -7.81 -3.30
CA SER A 5 -17.23 -6.90 -3.30
C SER A 5 -16.19 -7.28 -4.33
N PRO A 6 -15.89 -6.38 -5.28
CA PRO A 6 -14.78 -6.55 -6.18
C PRO A 6 -13.46 -6.44 -5.41
N TRP A 7 -12.81 -7.57 -5.15
CA TRP A 7 -11.47 -7.68 -4.53
C TRP A 7 -10.44 -6.79 -5.26
N TRP A 8 -10.57 -6.69 -6.58
CA TRP A 8 -9.77 -5.84 -7.46
C TRP A 8 -9.95 -4.33 -7.23
N ILE A 9 -10.96 -3.90 -6.47
CA ILE A 9 -11.10 -2.50 -6.01
C ILE A 9 -10.53 -2.34 -4.61
N ARG A 10 -10.83 -3.28 -3.70
CA ARG A 10 -10.42 -3.19 -2.29
C ARG A 10 -8.91 -3.16 -2.14
N ILE A 11 -8.21 -4.11 -2.76
CA ILE A 11 -6.75 -4.23 -2.60
C ILE A 11 -6.05 -2.95 -3.09
N PRO A 12 -6.30 -2.44 -4.32
CA PRO A 12 -5.70 -1.18 -4.75
C PRO A 12 -6.13 0.00 -3.88
N PHE A 13 -7.40 0.09 -3.49
CA PHE A 13 -7.90 1.18 -2.65
C PHE A 13 -7.14 1.28 -1.33
N PHE A 14 -7.03 0.18 -0.59
CA PHE A 14 -6.31 0.16 0.68
C PHE A 14 -4.80 0.31 0.50
N PHE A 15 -4.22 -0.28 -0.56
CA PHE A 15 -2.80 -0.13 -0.85
C PHE A 15 -2.43 1.33 -1.13
N PHE A 16 -3.17 2.01 -2.00
CA PHE A 16 -2.90 3.42 -2.31
C PHE A 16 -3.21 4.35 -1.14
N LEU A 17 -4.20 4.01 -0.31
CA LEU A 17 -4.46 4.73 0.94
C LEU A 17 -3.24 4.66 1.87
N ILE A 18 -2.71 3.45 2.11
CA ILE A 18 -1.53 3.26 2.95
C ILE A 18 -0.30 3.92 2.31
N PHE A 19 -0.10 3.78 1.00
CA PHE A 19 0.97 4.44 0.26
C PHE A 19 0.94 5.96 0.45
N GLY A 20 -0.22 6.59 0.28
CA GLY A 20 -0.38 8.03 0.47
C GLY A 20 -0.15 8.46 1.92
N LEU A 21 -0.61 7.67 2.90
CA LEU A 21 -0.32 7.95 4.31
C LEU A 21 1.18 7.81 4.61
N THR A 22 1.83 6.77 4.09
CA THR A 22 3.27 6.57 4.27
C THR A 22 4.08 7.71 3.67
N GLU A 23 3.75 8.18 2.46
CA GLU A 23 4.37 9.37 1.89
C GLU A 23 4.08 10.64 2.68
N PHE A 24 2.86 10.79 3.22
CA PHE A 24 2.50 11.97 4.01
C PHE A 24 3.23 12.03 5.37
N TYR A 25 3.46 10.89 6.02
CA TYR A 25 4.06 10.83 7.36
C TYR A 25 5.57 10.74 7.34
N ILE A 26 6.18 10.25 6.26
CA ILE A 26 7.63 10.16 6.15
C ILE A 26 8.16 11.45 5.55
N ASP A 27 8.91 12.20 6.36
CA ASP A 27 9.64 13.35 5.87
C ASP A 27 10.87 12.90 5.07
N SER A 28 10.77 13.00 3.75
CA SER A 28 11.82 12.67 2.79
C SER A 28 12.37 13.89 2.05
N GLY A 29 12.06 15.11 2.54
CA GLY A 29 12.47 16.36 1.92
C GLY A 29 11.92 16.55 0.50
N ASP A 30 12.81 16.69 -0.49
CA ASP A 30 12.44 17.01 -1.88
C ASP A 30 12.07 15.77 -2.72
N LYS A 31 12.28 14.57 -2.20
CA LYS A 31 12.03 13.31 -2.94
C LYS A 31 10.89 12.54 -2.30
N PRO A 32 10.18 11.70 -3.05
CA PRO A 32 9.25 10.74 -2.47
C PRO A 32 9.95 9.79 -1.50
N ALA A 33 9.31 9.49 -0.38
CA ALA A 33 9.83 8.61 0.66
C ALA A 33 10.13 7.20 0.13
N PHE A 34 9.33 6.68 -0.79
CA PHE A 34 9.57 5.38 -1.41
C PHE A 34 10.85 5.32 -2.26
N ILE A 35 11.39 6.45 -2.70
CA ILE A 35 12.66 6.53 -3.44
C ILE A 35 13.81 6.73 -2.47
N GLU A 36 13.66 7.66 -1.52
CA GLU A 36 14.73 8.01 -0.59
C GLU A 36 15.02 6.89 0.41
N TYR A 37 14.00 6.14 0.83
CA TYR A 37 14.11 5.09 1.84
C TYR A 37 13.72 3.71 1.28
N PRO A 38 14.70 2.83 0.97
CA PRO A 38 14.42 1.46 0.52
C PRO A 38 13.55 0.64 1.49
N MET A 39 13.59 0.96 2.79
CA MET A 39 12.74 0.33 3.79
C MET A 39 11.24 0.58 3.55
N VAL A 40 10.89 1.74 2.97
CA VAL A 40 9.51 2.06 2.59
C VAL A 40 9.04 1.12 1.49
N GLN A 41 9.89 0.77 0.53
CA GLN A 41 9.56 -0.20 -0.52
C GLN A 41 9.29 -1.59 0.07
N LEU A 42 10.14 -2.05 0.99
CA LEU A 42 9.95 -3.34 1.68
C LEU A 42 8.65 -3.35 2.49
N PHE A 43 8.35 -2.25 3.19
CA PHE A 43 7.10 -2.08 3.92
C PHE A 43 5.88 -2.14 2.99
N LEU A 44 5.91 -1.41 1.88
CA LEU A 44 4.81 -1.40 0.91
C LEU A 44 4.58 -2.79 0.28
N VAL A 45 5.65 -3.50 -0.09
CA VAL A 45 5.55 -4.88 -0.59
C VAL A 45 4.95 -5.81 0.47
N MET A 46 5.39 -5.69 1.73
CA MET A 46 4.82 -6.47 2.83
C MET A 46 3.33 -6.19 3.03
N ILE A 47 2.92 -4.92 3.01
CA ILE A 47 1.52 -4.52 3.07
C ILE A 47 0.72 -5.12 1.90
N LEU A 48 1.26 -5.06 0.68
CA LEU A 48 0.61 -5.64 -0.50
C LEU A 48 0.39 -7.15 -0.33
N LEU A 49 1.39 -7.88 0.16
CA LEU A 49 1.27 -9.32 0.44
C LEU A 49 0.23 -9.62 1.52
N ILE A 50 0.16 -8.81 2.58
CA ILE A 50 -0.85 -8.95 3.64
C ILE A 50 -2.26 -8.69 3.08
N LEU A 51 -2.45 -7.64 2.28
CA LEU A 51 -3.75 -7.34 1.67
C LEU A 51 -4.22 -8.47 0.75
N ILE A 52 -3.30 -9.07 -0.01
CA ILE A 52 -3.60 -10.25 -0.83
C ILE A 52 -3.96 -11.43 0.07
N ALA A 53 -3.19 -11.69 1.12
CA ALA A 53 -3.42 -12.83 2.03
C ALA A 53 -4.74 -12.73 2.81
N ILE A 54 -5.22 -11.52 3.10
CA ILE A 54 -6.50 -11.31 3.80
C ILE A 54 -7.71 -11.51 2.85
N GLU A 55 -7.55 -11.18 1.57
CA GLU A 55 -8.65 -11.24 0.59
C GLU A 55 -8.75 -12.61 -0.12
N LEU A 56 -7.68 -13.43 -0.08
CA LEU A 56 -7.63 -14.80 -0.62
C LEU A 56 -8.37 -15.81 0.28
#